data_AF-A0A378A750-F1
#
_entry.id   AF-A0A378A750-F1
#
_cell.length_a   1.000
_cell.length_b   1.000
_cell.length_c   1.000
_cell.angle_alpha   90.00
_cell.angle_beta   90.00
_cell.angle_gamma   90.00
#
_symmetry.space_group_name_H-M   'P 1'
#
loop_
_entity.id
_entity.type
_entity.pdbx_description
1 polymer ?
#
loop_
_entity_poly.entity_id
_entity_poly.type
_entity_poly.pdbx_seq_one_letter_code
_entity_poly.pdbx_strand_id
1 'polypeptide(L)'
;MDTLGAMVFGIVIVNAARSRGVSEARLLTRYTVWAGLMAGVGLTLLYLALFRLGSDSATLVDQSANGAAILHAYVQHTFGGAGSFLLAALIFIACLVTAVGLTCACAEFFAQYLPFSYRTLVFVLGLFSMAVSNLGLSHLIQVSIPVLTAIYPPCIALVVLSFTRSWWHNSSRVIAPAMFISLMFGIIDGIKSSAFAAILPDWTARLPLAEQGLAWLMPTAVMTILAVIWDRAAGRQVTSSAH
;
A
#
# COMPACT_ATOMS: atom_id res chain seq x y z
N MET A 1 2.67 -2.42 0.40
CA MET A 1 2.45 -1.52 -0.77
C MET A 1 1.01 -1.57 -1.28
N ASP A 2 0.37 -2.74 -1.27
CA ASP A 2 -0.91 -2.98 -1.96
C ASP A 2 -2.11 -2.20 -1.42
N THR A 3 -2.12 -1.82 -0.14
CA THR A 3 -3.21 -1.04 0.48
C THR A 3 -3.28 0.38 -0.06
N LEU A 4 -2.12 1.03 -0.27
CA LEU A 4 -2.02 2.33 -0.90
C LEU A 4 -2.50 2.28 -2.36
N GLY A 5 -2.04 1.25 -3.08
CA GLY A 5 -2.51 0.96 -4.43
C GLY A 5 -4.03 0.81 -4.47
N ALA A 6 -4.61 -0.02 -3.59
CA ALA A 6 -6.05 -0.25 -3.53
C ALA A 6 -6.86 1.04 -3.32
N MET A 7 -6.39 1.98 -2.50
CA MET A 7 -7.07 3.26 -2.31
C MET A 7 -7.05 4.14 -3.57
N VAL A 8 -5.90 4.21 -4.24
CA VAL A 8 -5.73 5.01 -5.46
C VAL A 8 -6.46 4.37 -6.65
N PHE A 9 -6.37 3.04 -6.79
CA PHE A 9 -7.06 2.27 -7.83
C PHE A 9 -8.57 2.15 -7.61
N GLY A 10 -9.05 2.30 -6.38
CA GLY A 10 -10.46 2.15 -6.04
C GLY A 10 -11.36 3.06 -6.86
N ILE A 11 -10.97 4.32 -7.06
CA ILE A 11 -11.73 5.29 -7.86
C ILE A 11 -11.79 4.88 -9.34
N VAL A 12 -10.67 4.41 -9.90
CA VAL A 12 -10.57 3.97 -11.29
C VAL A 12 -11.42 2.70 -11.52
N ILE A 13 -11.35 1.74 -10.61
CA ILE A 13 -12.15 0.50 -10.67
C ILE A 13 -13.64 0.82 -10.61
N VAL A 14 -14.04 1.72 -9.70
CA VAL A 14 -15.45 2.17 -9.57
C VAL A 14 -15.92 2.88 -10.84
N ASN A 15 -15.12 3.81 -11.36
CA ASN A 15 -15.43 4.54 -12.60
C ASN A 15 -15.52 3.61 -13.81
N ALA A 16 -14.60 2.64 -13.92
CA ALA A 16 -14.60 1.62 -14.97
C ALA A 16 -15.81 0.68 -14.89
N ALA A 17 -16.28 0.35 -13.69
CA ALA A 17 -17.49 -0.45 -13.52
C ALA A 17 -18.76 0.37 -13.85
N ARG A 18 -18.81 1.65 -13.48
CA ARG A 18 -19.91 2.55 -13.87
C ARG A 18 -19.98 2.78 -15.38
N SER A 19 -18.84 2.94 -16.05
CA SER A 19 -18.81 3.14 -17.51
C SER A 19 -19.29 1.93 -18.31
N ARG A 20 -19.28 0.73 -17.70
CA ARG A 20 -19.88 -0.50 -18.25
C ARG A 20 -21.40 -0.64 -17.99
N GLY A 21 -22.07 0.41 -17.51
CA GLY A 21 -23.52 0.44 -17.32
C GLY A 21 -24.00 -0.08 -15.96
N VAL A 22 -23.11 -0.36 -15.01
CA VAL A 22 -23.49 -0.73 -13.64
C VAL A 22 -23.78 0.54 -12.84
N SER A 23 -25.04 1.00 -12.87
CA SER A 23 -25.49 2.20 -12.15
C SER A 23 -25.93 1.93 -10.70
N GLU A 24 -26.35 0.70 -10.40
CA GLU A 24 -26.86 0.35 -9.07
C GLU A 24 -25.72 0.08 -8.07
N ALA A 25 -25.68 0.87 -7.00
CA ALA A 25 -24.61 0.84 -6.00
C ALA A 25 -24.43 -0.54 -5.33
N ARG A 26 -25.54 -1.29 -5.13
CA ARG A 26 -25.52 -2.64 -4.55
C ARG A 26 -24.87 -3.65 -5.48
N LEU A 27 -25.18 -3.58 -6.78
CA LEU A 27 -24.56 -4.44 -7.79
C LEU A 27 -23.09 -4.10 -7.98
N LEU A 28 -22.76 -2.81 -8.06
CA LEU A 28 -21.38 -2.32 -8.13
C LEU A 28 -20.53 -2.88 -6.99
N THR A 29 -21.00 -2.75 -5.74
CA THR A 29 -20.30 -3.27 -4.56
C THR A 29 -20.15 -4.79 -4.59
N ARG A 30 -21.19 -5.52 -5.02
CA ARG A 30 -21.13 -6.99 -5.11
C ARG A 30 -20.09 -7.44 -6.14
N TYR A 31 -20.08 -6.84 -7.33
CA TYR A 31 -19.13 -7.20 -8.37
C TYR A 31 -17.69 -6.87 -8.00
N THR A 32 -17.45 -5.70 -7.37
CA THR A 32 -16.10 -5.33 -6.94
C THR A 32 -15.59 -6.23 -5.82
N VAL A 33 -16.45 -6.66 -4.88
CA VAL A 33 -16.08 -7.62 -3.83
C VAL A 33 -15.71 -8.98 -4.42
N TRP A 34 -16.50 -9.52 -5.34
CA TRP A 34 -16.17 -10.81 -5.99
C TRP A 34 -14.89 -10.74 -6.82
N ALA A 35 -14.71 -9.66 -7.58
CA ALA A 35 -13.48 -9.43 -8.34
C ALA A 35 -12.25 -9.30 -7.41
N GLY A 36 -12.39 -8.55 -6.31
CA GLY A 36 -11.35 -8.38 -5.30
C GLY A 36 -10.99 -9.69 -4.59
N LEU A 37 -11.97 -10.52 -4.26
CA LEU A 37 -11.74 -11.81 -3.62
C LEU A 37 -11.02 -12.78 -4.56
N MET A 38 -11.43 -12.85 -5.82
CA MET A 38 -10.75 -13.66 -6.83
C MET A 38 -9.30 -13.20 -7.07
N ALA A 39 -9.08 -11.89 -7.17
CA ALA A 39 -7.74 -11.31 -7.29
C ALA A 39 -6.88 -11.58 -6.04
N GLY A 40 -7.46 -11.43 -4.83
CA GLY A 40 -6.77 -11.66 -3.56
C GLY A 40 -6.34 -13.11 -3.37
N VAL A 41 -7.19 -14.08 -3.73
CA VAL A 41 -6.83 -15.51 -3.70
C VAL A 41 -5.71 -15.80 -4.69
N GLY A 42 -5.80 -15.29 -5.92
CA GLY A 42 -4.75 -15.45 -6.92
C GLY A 42 -3.40 -14.88 -6.48
N LEU A 43 -3.41 -13.67 -5.90
CA LEU A 43 -2.20 -13.03 -5.39
C LEU A 43 -1.62 -13.81 -4.20
N THR A 44 -2.46 -14.30 -3.29
CA THR A 44 -2.01 -15.10 -2.14
C THR A 44 -1.30 -16.38 -2.58
N LEU A 45 -1.89 -17.12 -3.52
CA LEU A 45 -1.26 -18.32 -4.08
C LEU A 45 0.08 -18.01 -4.75
N LEU A 46 0.16 -16.90 -5.50
CA LEU A 46 1.38 -16.47 -6.15
C LEU A 46 2.48 -16.12 -5.13
N TYR A 47 2.15 -15.37 -4.07
CA TYR A 47 3.10 -15.05 -3.01
C TYR A 47 3.58 -16.28 -2.25
N LEU A 48 2.70 -17.26 -1.99
CA LEU A 48 3.12 -18.53 -1.38
C LEU A 48 4.09 -19.30 -2.27
N ALA A 49 3.86 -19.31 -3.59
CA ALA A 49 4.79 -19.92 -4.54
C ALA A 49 6.14 -19.18 -4.55
N LEU A 50 6.13 -17.84 -4.58
CA LEU A 50 7.35 -17.03 -4.51
C LEU A 50 8.11 -17.22 -3.18
N PHE A 51 7.39 -17.37 -2.07
CA PHE A 51 8.01 -17.61 -0.76
C PHE A 51 8.75 -18.95 -0.73
N ARG A 52 8.11 -20.00 -1.28
CA ARG A 52 8.74 -21.32 -1.41
C ARG A 52 9.94 -21.29 -2.35
N LEU A 53 9.84 -20.57 -3.45
CA LEU A 53 10.98 -20.33 -4.36
C LEU A 53 12.13 -19.63 -3.63
N GLY A 54 11.82 -18.61 -2.82
CA GLY A 54 12.82 -17.89 -2.02
C GLY A 54 13.48 -18.77 -0.96
N SER A 55 12.73 -19.62 -0.28
CA SER A 55 13.29 -20.55 0.72
C SER A 55 14.20 -21.60 0.08
N ASP A 56 13.81 -22.13 -1.07
CA ASP A 56 14.57 -23.16 -1.78
C ASP A 56 15.81 -22.57 -2.48
N SER A 57 15.80 -21.27 -2.80
CA SER A 57 16.93 -20.56 -3.41
C SER A 57 18.00 -20.10 -2.41
N ALA A 58 17.73 -20.18 -1.10
CA ALA A 58 18.63 -19.68 -0.04
C ALA A 58 19.99 -20.40 -0.01
N THR A 59 20.12 -21.57 -0.63
CA THR A 59 21.39 -22.31 -0.77
C THR A 59 22.16 -22.00 -2.06
N LEU A 60 21.54 -21.29 -3.01
CA LEU A 60 22.06 -21.05 -4.37
C LEU A 60 22.54 -19.61 -4.61
N VAL A 61 22.09 -18.65 -3.79
CA VAL A 61 22.36 -17.21 -3.94
C VAL A 61 22.71 -16.61 -2.58
N ASP A 62 23.64 -15.65 -2.55
CA ASP A 62 23.92 -14.85 -1.35
C ASP A 62 22.63 -14.20 -0.82
N GLN A 63 22.39 -14.32 0.49
CA GLN A 63 21.18 -13.80 1.16
C GLN A 63 21.02 -12.26 1.05
N SER A 64 22.03 -11.54 0.56
CA SER A 64 22.01 -10.10 0.34
C SER A 64 21.51 -9.68 -1.05
N ALA A 65 21.24 -10.63 -1.95
CA ALA A 65 20.81 -10.33 -3.32
C ALA A 65 19.36 -9.82 -3.39
N ASN A 66 19.09 -8.93 -4.36
CA ASN A 66 17.75 -8.40 -4.60
C ASN A 66 16.76 -9.50 -5.02
N GLY A 67 15.47 -9.35 -4.70
CA GLY A 67 14.44 -10.34 -5.05
C GLY A 67 14.35 -10.69 -6.54
N ALA A 68 14.58 -9.71 -7.43
CA ALA A 68 14.65 -9.96 -8.87
C ALA A 68 15.87 -10.82 -9.28
N ALA A 69 17.01 -10.63 -8.59
CA ALA A 69 18.23 -11.40 -8.84
C ALA A 69 18.05 -12.85 -8.35
N ILE A 70 17.43 -13.05 -7.19
CA ILE A 70 17.10 -14.39 -6.65
C ILE A 70 16.21 -15.15 -7.64
N LEU A 71 15.13 -14.50 -8.11
CA LEU A 71 14.19 -15.13 -9.03
C LEU A 71 14.84 -15.48 -10.38
N HIS A 72 15.67 -14.57 -10.92
CA HIS A 72 16.41 -14.83 -12.15
C HIS A 72 17.41 -15.98 -11.99
N ALA A 73 18.18 -16.00 -10.90
CA ALA A 73 19.14 -17.09 -10.63
C ALA A 73 18.45 -18.45 -10.51
N TYR A 74 17.31 -18.52 -9.81
CA TYR A 74 16.53 -19.75 -9.69
C TYR A 74 16.01 -20.26 -11.05
N VAL A 75 15.46 -19.37 -11.88
CA VAL A 75 14.93 -19.74 -13.20
C VAL A 75 16.06 -20.12 -14.17
N GLN A 76 17.19 -19.43 -14.12
CA GLN A 76 18.40 -19.82 -14.87
C GLN A 76 18.86 -21.23 -14.47
N HIS A 77 18.90 -21.53 -13.17
CA HIS A 77 19.33 -22.84 -12.68
C HIS A 77 18.35 -23.97 -13.05
N THR A 78 17.04 -23.71 -13.01
CA THR A 78 16.00 -24.74 -13.21
C THR A 78 15.63 -24.94 -14.69
N PHE A 79 15.54 -23.86 -15.46
CA PHE A 79 15.01 -23.85 -16.84
C PHE A 79 16.03 -23.37 -17.88
N GLY A 80 17.24 -22.98 -17.47
CA GLY A 80 18.30 -22.48 -18.34
C GLY A 80 17.97 -21.12 -18.99
N GLY A 81 18.66 -20.82 -20.09
CA GLY A 81 18.54 -19.53 -20.79
C GLY A 81 17.15 -19.26 -21.36
N ALA A 82 16.43 -20.29 -21.83
CA ALA A 82 15.08 -20.15 -22.38
C ALA A 82 14.06 -19.72 -21.31
N GLY A 83 14.14 -20.29 -20.10
CA GLY A 83 13.29 -19.90 -18.98
C GLY A 83 13.49 -18.45 -18.56
N SER A 84 14.71 -17.95 -18.67
CA SER A 84 15.06 -16.59 -18.25
C SER A 84 14.57 -15.52 -19.21
N PHE A 85 14.57 -15.80 -20.51
CA PHE A 85 13.90 -14.95 -21.50
C PHE A 85 12.38 -14.87 -21.23
N LEU A 86 11.75 -16.02 -20.94
CA LEU A 86 10.33 -16.07 -20.60
C LEU A 86 10.03 -15.29 -19.31
N LEU A 87 10.87 -15.45 -18.28
CA LEU A 87 10.75 -14.71 -17.03
C LEU A 87 10.85 -13.19 -17.26
N ALA A 88 11.82 -12.74 -18.06
CA ALA A 88 11.97 -11.33 -18.39
C ALA A 88 10.72 -10.78 -19.09
N ALA A 89 10.15 -11.52 -20.04
CA ALA A 89 8.92 -11.13 -20.72
C ALA A 89 7.72 -11.06 -19.76
N LEU A 90 7.56 -12.02 -18.86
CA LEU A 90 6.49 -12.03 -17.86
C LEU A 90 6.62 -10.86 -16.87
N ILE A 91 7.82 -10.62 -16.34
CA ILE A 91 8.07 -9.51 -15.43
C ILE A 91 7.82 -8.18 -16.16
N PHE A 92 8.27 -8.05 -17.41
CA PHE A 92 8.03 -6.84 -18.20
C PHE A 92 6.53 -6.55 -18.37
N ILE A 93 5.74 -7.55 -18.74
CA ILE A 93 4.28 -7.41 -18.89
C ILE A 93 3.62 -7.08 -17.54
N ALA A 94 4.02 -7.75 -16.46
CA ALA A 94 3.49 -7.50 -15.12
C ALA A 94 3.81 -6.08 -14.62
N CYS A 95 5.05 -5.63 -14.77
CA CYS A 95 5.45 -4.28 -14.40
C CYS A 95 4.80 -3.22 -15.30
N LEU A 96 4.61 -3.50 -16.60
CA LEU A 96 3.94 -2.60 -17.53
C LEU A 96 2.50 -2.32 -17.11
N VAL A 97 1.72 -3.37 -16.79
CA VAL A 97 0.33 -3.18 -16.38
C VAL A 97 0.21 -2.40 -15.07
N THR A 98 1.09 -2.64 -14.10
CA THR A 98 1.12 -1.88 -12.84
C THR A 98 1.53 -0.43 -13.06
N ALA A 99 2.54 -0.17 -13.89
CA ALA A 99 3.00 1.17 -14.20
C ALA A 99 1.91 1.98 -14.93
N VAL A 100 1.27 1.39 -15.94
CA VAL A 100 0.14 2.02 -16.66
C VAL A 100 -0.99 2.31 -15.70
N GLY A 101 -1.39 1.33 -14.88
CA GLY A 101 -2.44 1.51 -13.90
C GLY A 101 -2.15 2.68 -12.97
N LEU A 102 -1.00 2.66 -12.28
CA LEU A 102 -0.69 3.66 -11.25
C LEU A 102 -0.59 5.06 -11.86
N THR A 103 -0.01 5.17 -13.07
CA THR A 103 0.09 6.43 -13.80
C THR A 103 -1.30 6.98 -14.15
N CYS A 104 -2.20 6.14 -14.66
CA CYS A 104 -3.58 6.54 -14.94
C CYS A 104 -4.30 7.01 -13.67
N ALA A 105 -4.22 6.24 -12.59
CA ALA A 105 -4.92 6.55 -11.34
C ALA A 105 -4.39 7.82 -10.67
N CYS A 106 -3.06 8.02 -10.64
CA CYS A 106 -2.45 9.25 -10.16
C CYS A 106 -2.82 10.44 -11.03
N ALA A 107 -2.77 10.31 -12.37
CA ALA A 107 -3.15 11.39 -13.27
C ALA A 107 -4.63 11.78 -13.13
N GLU A 108 -5.53 10.81 -12.97
CA GLU A 108 -6.96 11.06 -12.76
C GLU A 108 -7.22 11.72 -11.40
N PHE A 109 -6.53 11.28 -10.34
CA PHE A 109 -6.59 11.91 -9.02
C PHE A 109 -6.10 13.37 -9.07
N PHE A 110 -4.92 13.62 -9.62
CA PHE A 110 -4.35 14.96 -9.68
C PHE A 110 -5.11 15.89 -10.63
N ALA A 111 -5.73 15.37 -11.70
CA ALA A 111 -6.56 16.17 -12.60
C ALA A 111 -7.83 16.73 -11.92
N GLN A 112 -8.28 16.13 -10.80
CA GLN A 112 -9.41 16.67 -10.03
C GLN A 112 -9.01 17.84 -9.12
N TYR A 113 -7.74 17.91 -8.70
CA TYR A 113 -7.25 18.91 -7.74
C TYR A 113 -6.36 19.99 -8.37
N LEU A 114 -5.70 19.72 -9.49
CA LEU A 114 -4.87 20.67 -10.22
C LEU A 114 -5.51 21.09 -11.54
N PRO A 115 -5.27 22.32 -12.02
CA PRO A 115 -5.79 22.82 -13.30
C PRO A 115 -5.09 22.23 -14.54
N PHE A 116 -4.38 21.12 -14.41
CA PHE A 116 -3.62 20.49 -15.52
C PHE A 116 -4.44 19.40 -16.22
N SER A 117 -4.25 19.28 -17.54
CA SER A 117 -4.85 18.19 -18.33
C SER A 117 -4.27 16.83 -17.94
N TYR A 118 -5.12 15.80 -17.94
CA TYR A 118 -4.73 14.40 -17.73
C TYR A 118 -3.53 13.99 -18.59
N ARG A 119 -3.48 14.40 -19.87
CA ARG A 119 -2.37 14.06 -20.78
C ARG A 119 -1.04 14.62 -20.27
N THR A 120 -1.02 15.86 -19.81
CA THR A 120 0.20 16.50 -19.28
C THR A 120 0.67 15.80 -18.01
N LEU A 121 -0.25 15.46 -17.11
CA LEU A 121 0.07 14.73 -15.87
C LEU A 121 0.67 13.34 -16.14
N VAL A 122 0.12 12.59 -17.10
CA VAL A 122 0.67 11.29 -17.51
C VAL A 122 2.09 11.43 -18.05
N PHE A 123 2.36 12.42 -18.90
CA PHE A 123 3.70 12.67 -19.44
C PHE A 123 4.70 13.04 -18.34
N VAL A 124 4.32 13.91 -17.41
CA VAL A 124 5.18 14.33 -16.28
C VAL A 124 5.49 13.15 -15.37
N LEU A 125 4.47 12.37 -14.97
CA LEU A 125 4.64 11.18 -14.13
C LEU A 125 5.51 10.11 -14.81
N GLY A 126 5.31 9.88 -16.12
CA GLY A 126 6.11 8.95 -16.90
C GLY A 126 7.57 9.37 -17.01
N LEU A 127 7.84 10.64 -17.31
CA LEU A 127 9.20 11.17 -17.41
C LEU A 127 9.92 11.13 -16.05
N PHE A 128 9.20 11.47 -14.97
CA PHE A 128 9.72 11.36 -13.61
C PHE A 128 10.08 9.91 -13.26
N SER A 129 9.19 8.96 -13.54
CA SER A 129 9.43 7.53 -13.31
C SER A 129 10.64 7.02 -14.11
N MET A 130 10.80 7.46 -15.36
CA MET A 130 11.97 7.14 -16.19
C MET A 130 13.27 7.67 -15.57
N ALA A 131 13.28 8.91 -15.05
CA ALA A 131 14.45 9.46 -14.39
C ALA A 131 14.80 8.70 -13.11
N VAL A 132 13.80 8.37 -12.28
CA VAL A 132 14.00 7.63 -11.02
C VAL A 132 14.44 6.18 -11.26
N SER A 133 13.94 5.54 -12.32
CA SER A 133 14.32 4.17 -12.70
C SER A 133 15.83 4.00 -12.93
N ASN A 134 16.53 5.07 -13.32
CA ASN A 134 17.98 5.04 -13.58
C ASN A 134 18.85 4.98 -12.30
N LEU A 135 18.26 5.16 -11.10
CA LEU A 135 18.99 5.16 -9.81
C LEU A 135 19.34 3.75 -9.29
N GLY A 136 18.80 2.69 -9.91
CA GLY A 136 19.02 1.30 -9.52
C GLY A 136 18.09 0.81 -8.40
N LEU A 137 17.69 -0.47 -8.48
CA LEU A 137 16.65 -1.05 -7.63
C LEU A 137 16.98 -1.02 -6.13
N SER A 138 18.23 -1.29 -5.75
CA SER A 138 18.66 -1.34 -4.35
C SER A 138 18.54 0.03 -3.66
N HIS A 139 18.99 1.10 -4.32
CA HIS A 139 18.84 2.47 -3.81
C HIS A 139 17.36 2.89 -3.75
N LEU A 140 16.58 2.53 -4.77
CA LEU A 140 15.14 2.80 -4.80
C LEU A 140 14.42 2.11 -3.63
N ILE A 141 14.77 0.87 -3.32
CA ILE A 141 14.23 0.12 -2.17
C ILE A 141 14.65 0.76 -0.85
N GLN A 142 15.93 1.12 -0.67
CA GLN A 142 16.43 1.76 0.56
C GLN A 142 15.71 3.08 0.87
N VAL A 143 15.35 3.86 -0.16
CA VAL A 143 14.60 5.11 0.01
C VAL A 143 13.10 4.84 0.16
N SER A 144 12.55 3.86 -0.56
CA SER A 144 11.11 3.58 -0.55
C SER A 144 10.65 2.92 0.73
N ILE A 145 11.43 2.00 1.32
CA ILE A 145 11.07 1.31 2.58
C ILE A 145 10.70 2.30 3.69
N PRO A 146 11.54 3.29 4.07
CA PRO A 146 11.22 4.19 5.18
C PRO A 146 9.98 5.03 4.91
N VAL A 147 9.81 5.50 3.67
CA VAL A 147 8.62 6.24 3.24
C VAL A 147 7.37 5.35 3.33
N LEU A 148 7.45 4.10 2.85
CA LEU A 148 6.35 3.15 2.93
C LEU A 148 5.99 2.83 4.37
N THR A 149 6.97 2.58 5.24
CA THR A 149 6.73 2.27 6.65
C THR A 149 6.09 3.44 7.40
N ALA A 150 6.34 4.68 6.98
CA ALA A 150 5.69 5.84 7.55
C ALA A 150 4.22 6.00 7.13
N ILE A 151 3.92 5.67 5.87
CA ILE A 151 2.58 5.88 5.29
C ILE A 151 1.66 4.67 5.52
N TYR A 152 2.19 3.45 5.66
CA TYR A 152 1.38 2.23 5.80
C TYR A 152 0.43 2.24 7.01
N PRO A 153 0.87 2.65 8.22
CA PRO A 153 0.04 2.68 9.43
C PRO A 153 -1.27 3.49 9.29
N PRO A 154 -1.24 4.78 8.88
CA PRO A 154 -2.47 5.55 8.72
C PRO A 154 -3.37 4.99 7.62
N CYS A 155 -2.81 4.40 6.57
CA CYS A 155 -3.59 3.77 5.51
C CYS A 155 -4.36 2.55 5.99
N ILE A 156 -3.73 1.66 6.76
CA ILE A 156 -4.42 0.50 7.33
C ILE A 156 -5.48 0.96 8.33
N ALA A 157 -5.15 1.92 9.19
CA ALA A 157 -6.10 2.51 10.12
C ALA A 157 -7.32 3.06 9.37
N LEU A 158 -7.14 3.85 8.31
CA LEU A 158 -8.24 4.35 7.49
C LEU A 158 -9.13 3.26 6.91
N VAL A 159 -8.54 2.17 6.40
CA VAL A 159 -9.32 1.06 5.82
C VAL A 159 -10.17 0.39 6.90
N VAL A 160 -9.57 0.01 8.03
CA VAL A 160 -10.26 -0.65 9.15
C VAL A 160 -11.37 0.26 9.70
N LEU A 161 -11.05 1.54 9.88
CA LEU A 161 -11.98 2.52 10.42
C LEU A 161 -13.11 2.87 9.44
N SER A 162 -12.88 2.77 8.13
CA SER A 162 -13.92 2.96 7.11
C SER A 162 -14.98 1.84 7.14
N PHE A 163 -14.60 0.60 7.46
CA PHE A 163 -15.55 -0.50 7.63
C PHE A 163 -16.40 -0.35 8.90
N THR A 164 -15.82 0.22 9.97
CA THR A 164 -16.52 0.47 11.25
C THR A 164 -17.24 1.82 11.30
N ARG A 165 -17.21 2.59 10.21
CA ARG A 165 -17.89 3.90 10.09
C ARG A 165 -19.38 3.85 10.45
N SER A 166 -20.08 2.76 10.12
CA SER A 166 -21.52 2.62 10.42
C SER A 166 -21.82 2.43 11.91
N TRP A 167 -20.82 2.11 12.72
CA TRP A 167 -20.96 1.91 14.17
C TRP A 167 -20.75 3.20 14.98
N TRP A 168 -20.33 4.29 14.34
CA TRP A 168 -19.94 5.52 15.04
C TRP A 168 -20.89 6.66 14.76
N HIS A 169 -21.03 7.52 15.77
CA HIS A 169 -21.89 8.71 15.66
C HIS A 169 -21.19 9.83 14.93
N ASN A 170 -19.88 10.02 15.16
CA ASN A 170 -19.08 11.01 14.46
C ASN A 170 -17.80 10.40 13.88
N SER A 171 -17.89 9.94 12.63
CA SER A 171 -16.79 9.27 11.93
C SER A 171 -15.49 10.11 11.88
N SER A 172 -15.60 11.44 11.78
CA SER A 172 -14.41 12.32 11.75
C SER A 172 -13.66 12.36 13.09
N ARG A 173 -14.38 12.25 14.22
CA ARG A 173 -13.79 12.32 15.56
C ARG A 173 -13.03 11.08 15.97
N VAL A 174 -13.37 9.92 15.40
CA VAL A 174 -12.66 8.66 15.66
C VAL A 174 -11.52 8.46 14.66
N ILE A 175 -11.73 8.87 13.40
CA ILE A 175 -10.73 8.70 12.34
C ILE A 175 -9.55 9.67 12.50
N ALA A 176 -9.79 10.96 12.77
CA ALA A 176 -8.72 11.95 12.80
C ALA A 176 -7.65 11.69 13.88
N PRO A 177 -7.99 11.36 15.15
CA PRO A 177 -6.98 11.06 16.17
C PRO A 177 -6.23 9.76 15.90
N ALA A 178 -6.93 8.72 15.42
CA ALA A 178 -6.31 7.44 15.06
C ALA A 178 -5.34 7.58 13.88
N MET A 179 -5.70 8.39 12.88
CA MET A 179 -4.81 8.78 11.78
C MET A 179 -3.60 9.57 12.26
N PHE A 180 -3.79 10.55 13.14
CA PHE A 180 -2.69 11.37 13.63
C PHE A 180 -1.67 10.52 14.38
N ILE A 181 -2.14 9.61 15.22
CA ILE A 181 -1.28 8.76 16.05
C ILE A 181 -0.60 7.68 15.22
N SER A 182 -1.33 7.05 14.30
CA SER A 182 -0.73 6.10 13.35
C SER A 182 0.34 6.76 12.48
N LEU A 183 0.12 8.00 12.02
CA LEU A 183 1.13 8.75 11.28
C LEU A 183 2.34 9.10 12.15
N MET A 184 2.13 9.54 13.40
CA MET A 184 3.23 9.87 14.31
C MET A 184 4.12 8.65 14.59
N PHE A 185 3.52 7.52 14.93
CA PHE A 185 4.27 6.27 15.15
C PHE A 185 4.85 5.70 13.86
N GLY A 186 4.15 5.84 12.73
CA GLY A 186 4.67 5.47 11.42
C GLY A 186 5.92 6.26 11.05
N ILE A 187 5.94 7.58 11.27
CA ILE A 187 7.13 8.41 11.04
C ILE A 187 8.29 7.95 11.92
N ILE A 188 8.04 7.64 13.20
CA ILE A 188 9.07 7.12 14.11
C ILE A 188 9.66 5.80 13.57
N ASP A 189 8.82 4.87 13.13
CA ASP A 189 9.27 3.60 12.54
C ASP A 189 9.95 3.78 11.17
N GLY A 190 9.53 4.78 10.38
CA GLY A 190 10.18 5.17 9.13
C GLY A 190 11.56 5.80 9.32
N ILE A 191 11.78 6.54 10.40
CA ILE A 191 13.12 7.08 10.73
C ILE A 191 14.04 5.96 11.23
N LYS A 192 13.51 4.98 11.99
CA LYS A 192 14.27 3.77 12.39
C LYS A 192 14.72 2.91 11.21
N SER A 193 13.88 2.77 10.18
CA SER A 193 14.23 1.99 8.98
C SER A 193 15.14 2.74 8.01
N SER A 194 15.48 4.00 8.30
CA SER A 194 16.41 4.84 7.54
C SER A 194 17.82 4.85 8.15
N ALA A 195 18.78 5.42 7.42
CA ALA A 195 20.19 5.58 7.83
C ALA A 195 20.39 6.44 9.11
N PHE A 196 19.33 7.06 9.62
CA PHE A 196 19.32 7.89 10.83
C PHE A 196 18.89 7.14 12.11
N ALA A 197 18.82 5.81 12.07
CA ALA A 197 18.57 4.97 13.24
C ALA A 197 19.45 5.32 14.46
N ALA A 198 20.69 5.79 14.24
CA ALA A 198 21.64 6.17 15.28
C ALA A 198 21.25 7.42 16.11
N ILE A 199 20.24 8.20 15.68
CA ILE A 199 19.77 9.39 16.39
C ILE A 199 18.58 9.05 17.32
N LEU A 200 17.98 7.85 17.19
CA LEU A 200 16.86 7.47 18.03
C LEU A 200 17.31 7.01 19.42
N PRO A 201 16.67 7.49 20.49
CA PRO A 201 16.96 7.06 21.85
C PRO A 201 16.60 5.58 22.10
N ASP A 202 17.40 4.91 22.93
CA ASP A 202 17.32 3.48 23.30
C ASP A 202 15.94 3.01 23.82
N TRP A 203 15.10 3.96 24.26
CA TRP A 203 13.73 3.68 24.69
C TRP A 203 12.83 3.18 23.55
N THR A 204 13.15 3.51 22.31
CA THR A 204 12.38 3.06 21.15
C THR A 204 12.63 1.60 20.79
N ALA A 205 13.68 0.97 21.32
CA ALA A 205 13.96 -0.46 21.20
C ALA A 205 13.20 -1.32 22.22
N ARG A 206 12.63 -0.72 23.29
CA ARG A 206 11.89 -1.44 24.36
C ARG A 206 10.39 -1.54 24.13
N LEU A 207 9.89 -1.06 22.98
CA LEU A 207 8.48 -1.19 22.63
C LEU A 207 8.19 -2.65 22.24
N PRO A 208 7.23 -3.32 22.89
CA PRO A 208 6.83 -4.67 22.50
C PRO A 208 6.34 -4.64 21.04
N LEU A 209 6.83 -5.57 20.20
CA LEU A 209 6.66 -5.64 18.73
C LEU A 209 7.56 -4.71 17.88
N ALA A 210 8.52 -3.99 18.46
CA ALA A 210 9.48 -3.18 17.70
C ALA A 210 10.39 -4.01 16.78
N GLU A 211 10.76 -5.23 17.16
CA GLU A 211 11.62 -6.11 16.34
C GLU A 211 10.97 -6.55 15.02
N GLN A 212 9.63 -6.49 14.93
CA GLN A 212 8.88 -6.89 13.74
C GLN A 212 8.41 -5.70 12.89
N GLY A 213 8.82 -4.46 13.23
CA GLY A 213 8.36 -3.24 12.54
C GLY A 213 6.88 -2.91 12.77
N LEU A 214 6.28 -3.46 13.83
CA LEU A 214 4.86 -3.31 14.19
C LEU A 214 4.65 -2.42 15.43
N ALA A 215 5.63 -1.57 15.76
CA ALA A 215 5.54 -0.72 16.95
C ALA A 215 4.35 0.27 16.89
N TRP A 216 3.85 0.59 15.70
CA TRP A 216 2.65 1.39 15.50
C TRP A 216 1.32 0.70 15.86
N LEU A 217 1.24 -0.64 15.85
CA LEU A 217 -0.02 -1.38 15.99
C LEU A 217 -0.63 -1.22 17.39
N MET A 218 0.18 -1.39 18.43
CA MET A 218 -0.26 -1.27 19.83
C MET A 218 -0.77 0.15 20.18
N PRO A 219 0.00 1.23 19.92
CA PRO A 219 -0.45 2.60 20.19
C PRO A 219 -1.71 3.00 19.42
N THR A 220 -1.83 2.56 18.17
CA THR A 220 -3.01 2.86 17.34
C THR A 220 -4.23 2.08 17.79
N ALA A 221 -4.07 0.84 18.24
CA ALA A 221 -5.14 0.05 18.85
C ALA A 221 -5.63 0.68 20.17
N VAL A 222 -4.72 1.09 21.05
CA VAL A 222 -5.08 1.76 22.31
C VAL A 222 -5.83 3.07 22.05
N MET A 223 -5.36 3.87 21.09
CA MET A 223 -5.99 5.15 20.78
C MET A 223 -7.31 5.02 20.03
N THR A 224 -7.49 3.99 19.21
CA THR A 224 -8.80 3.68 18.63
C THR A 224 -9.79 3.24 19.71
N ILE A 225 -9.37 2.45 20.69
CA ILE A 225 -10.21 2.10 21.85
C ILE A 225 -10.59 3.35 22.65
N LEU A 226 -9.64 4.22 22.97
CA LEU A 226 -9.91 5.47 23.68
C LEU A 226 -10.82 6.42 22.89
N ALA A 227 -10.62 6.54 21.58
CA ALA A 227 -11.47 7.35 20.71
C ALA A 227 -12.89 6.77 20.59
N VAL A 228 -13.06 5.45 20.60
CA VAL A 228 -14.37 4.79 20.62
C VAL A 228 -15.08 4.99 21.96
N ILE A 229 -14.36 4.91 23.07
CA ILE A 229 -14.91 5.20 24.40
C ILE A 229 -15.36 6.67 24.47
N TRP A 230 -14.56 7.59 23.92
CA TRP A 230 -14.90 9.01 23.85
C TRP A 230 -16.09 9.29 22.91
N ASP A 231 -16.18 8.65 21.74
CA ASP A 231 -17.33 8.82 20.82
C ASP A 231 -18.63 8.29 21.44
N ARG A 232 -18.55 7.19 22.20
CA ARG A 232 -19.70 6.66 22.96
C ARG A 232 -20.07 7.55 24.15
N ALA A 233 -19.09 8.13 24.84
CA ALA A 233 -19.32 9.02 25.98
C ALA A 233 -19.79 10.42 25.56
N ALA A 234 -19.31 10.96 24.43
CA ALA A 234 -19.66 12.28 23.94
C ALA A 234 -21.06 12.35 23.30
N GLY A 235 -21.67 11.20 23.03
CA GLY A 235 -23.02 11.12 22.50
C GLY A 235 -23.19 11.71 21.09
N ARG A 236 -24.37 11.44 20.53
CA ARG A 236 -24.78 11.88 19.19
C ARG A 236 -24.76 13.41 19.15
N GLN A 237 -23.84 14.03 18.43
CA GLN A 237 -24.11 15.39 17.97
C GLN A 237 -25.25 15.26 16.96
N VAL A 238 -26.44 15.68 17.38
CA VAL A 238 -27.49 16.10 16.47
C VAL A 238 -26.83 17.18 15.60
N THR A 239 -26.39 16.81 14.40
CA THR A 239 -26.16 17.79 13.35
C THR A 239 -27.52 18.38 13.03
N SER A 240 -27.87 19.41 13.81
CA SER A 240 -28.92 20.36 13.50
C SER A 240 -28.58 20.95 12.14
N SER A 241 -29.38 20.55 11.15
CA SER A 241 -29.68 21.19 9.86
C SER A 241 -29.06 22.56 9.58
N ALA A 242 -28.53 22.75 8.36
CA ALA A 242 -28.98 23.78 7.40
C ALA A 242 -28.11 23.87 6.13
N HIS A 243 -28.81 23.84 4.98
CA HIS A 243 -28.43 24.21 3.60
C HIS A 243 -27.51 23.30 2.78
#